data_AF-A0A524D2P2-F1
#
_entry.id   AF-A0A524D2P2-F1
#
_cell.length_a   1.000
_cell.length_b   1.000
_cell.length_c   1.000
_cell.angle_alpha   90.00
_cell.angle_beta   90.00
_cell.angle_gamma   90.00
#
_symmetry.space_group_name_H-M   'P 1'
#
loop_
_entity.id
_entity.type
_entity.pdbx_description
1 polymer ?
#
loop_
_entity_poly.entity_id
_entity_poly.type
_entity_poly.pdbx_seq_one_letter_code
_entity_poly.pdbx_strand_id
1 'polypeptide(L)'
;MSGFAHFFLGLSLGFILMYASRGRFSSRHVIIFSINNYIGPDIGTVFWYFFGQQNGQSNLFGFWILQIFHTLYGWPLVALLYAWVWVYYSQIDMIKDESKTLKYKWVKNEEIKLTYRQCYELCVAGGILHLFLDALSTLGAKEYEWYLSTGTWGGKAYFTPWVFVYFVIWLGLYLSILFLFSKGIEVSEKRKIFFSGILI
;
A
#
# COMPACT_ATOMS: atom_id res chain seq x y z
N MET A 1 -13.21 0.51 -6.81
CA MET A 1 -13.63 -0.84 -6.34
C MET A 1 -14.12 -0.75 -4.88
N SER A 2 -14.75 -1.76 -4.26
CA SER A 2 -15.05 -1.65 -2.82
C SER A 2 -13.75 -1.65 -2.00
N GLY A 3 -13.68 -0.84 -0.94
CA GLY A 3 -12.50 -0.81 -0.07
C GLY A 3 -12.14 -2.18 0.51
N PHE A 4 -13.13 -3.01 0.83
CA PHE A 4 -12.89 -4.39 1.25
C PHE A 4 -12.10 -5.20 0.21
N ALA A 5 -12.44 -5.09 -1.07
CA ALA A 5 -11.73 -5.81 -2.13
C ALA A 5 -10.27 -5.33 -2.28
N HIS A 6 -10.02 -4.03 -2.14
CA HIS A 6 -8.65 -3.49 -2.06
C HIS A 6 -7.87 -4.14 -0.92
N PHE A 7 -8.39 -4.12 0.30
CA PHE A 7 -7.68 -4.71 1.44
C PHE A 7 -7.40 -6.20 1.26
N PHE A 8 -8.40 -6.99 0.84
CA PHE A 8 -8.26 -8.45 0.68
C PHE A 8 -7.30 -8.84 -0.44
N LEU A 9 -7.29 -8.12 -1.57
CA LEU A 9 -6.35 -8.37 -2.66
C LEU A 9 -4.91 -8.01 -2.25
N GLY A 10 -4.74 -6.87 -1.56
CA GLY A 10 -3.44 -6.49 -0.99
C GLY A 10 -2.93 -7.54 0.00
N LEU A 11 -3.81 -8.02 0.88
CA LEU A 11 -3.48 -9.06 1.87
C LEU A 11 -3.10 -10.38 1.20
N SER A 12 -3.88 -10.82 0.20
CA SER A 12 -3.64 -12.06 -0.54
C SER A 12 -2.30 -12.02 -1.26
N LEU A 13 -2.01 -10.93 -1.98
CA LEU A 13 -0.73 -10.75 -2.67
C LEU A 13 0.44 -10.65 -1.67
N GLY A 14 0.23 -9.95 -0.55
CA GLY A 14 1.21 -9.87 0.53
C GLY A 14 1.56 -11.24 1.12
N PHE A 15 0.58 -12.11 1.35
CA PHE A 15 0.84 -13.49 1.81
C PHE A 15 1.62 -14.31 0.79
N ILE A 16 1.29 -14.19 -0.50
CA ILE A 16 2.04 -14.83 -1.58
C ILE A 16 3.50 -14.35 -1.56
N LEU A 17 3.74 -13.05 -1.40
CA LEU A 17 5.09 -12.49 -1.32
C LEU A 17 5.84 -12.92 -0.05
N MET A 18 5.16 -12.99 1.09
CA MET A 18 5.72 -13.51 2.33
C MET A 18 6.18 -14.97 2.18
N TYR A 19 5.35 -15.80 1.56
CA TYR A 19 5.68 -17.20 1.28
C TYR A 19 6.84 -17.31 0.27
N ALA A 20 6.73 -16.63 -0.88
CA ALA A 20 7.73 -16.67 -1.94
C ALA A 20 9.11 -16.14 -1.49
N SER A 21 9.13 -15.16 -0.59
CA SER A 21 10.36 -14.59 -0.03
C SER A 21 10.93 -15.36 1.16
N ARG A 22 10.32 -16.49 1.55
CA ARG A 22 10.73 -17.33 2.70
C ARG A 22 10.83 -16.53 4.00
N GLY A 23 9.84 -15.68 4.27
CA GLY A 23 9.74 -14.91 5.52
C GLY A 23 10.55 -13.61 5.56
N ARG A 24 11.24 -13.24 4.47
CA ARG A 24 11.95 -11.96 4.36
C ARG A 24 10.99 -10.79 4.19
N PHE A 25 9.96 -10.97 3.36
CA PHE A 25 8.78 -10.11 3.35
C PHE A 25 7.89 -10.53 4.53
N SER A 26 8.19 -9.98 5.72
CA SER A 26 7.52 -10.35 6.96
C SER A 26 6.05 -9.90 7.01
N SER A 27 5.31 -10.38 8.02
CA SER A 27 3.92 -9.96 8.28
C SER A 27 3.74 -8.44 8.40
N ARG A 28 4.75 -7.70 8.88
CA ARG A 28 4.73 -6.23 8.90
C ARG A 28 4.67 -5.64 7.49
N HIS A 29 5.44 -6.19 6.56
CA HIS A 29 5.42 -5.75 5.17
C HIS A 29 4.03 -5.99 4.58
N VAL A 30 3.44 -7.18 4.84
CA VAL A 30 2.09 -7.53 4.40
C VAL A 30 1.06 -6.52 4.92
N ILE A 31 1.06 -6.22 6.21
CA ILE A 31 0.10 -5.30 6.83
C ILE A 31 0.23 -3.90 6.23
N ILE A 32 1.45 -3.35 6.18
CA ILE A 32 1.69 -1.99 5.67
C ILE A 32 1.29 -1.92 4.19
N PHE A 33 1.72 -2.89 3.37
CA PHE A 33 1.34 -2.98 1.96
C PHE A 33 -0.18 -3.03 1.78
N SER A 34 -0.87 -3.88 2.55
CA SER A 34 -2.32 -4.07 2.43
C SER A 34 -3.11 -2.84 2.87
N ILE A 35 -2.67 -2.14 3.92
CA ILE A 35 -3.31 -0.90 4.35
C ILE A 35 -3.06 0.21 3.33
N ASN A 36 -1.86 0.30 2.75
CA ASN A 36 -1.60 1.26 1.67
C ASN A 36 -2.34 0.90 0.39
N ASN A 37 -2.66 -0.37 0.15
CA ASN A 37 -3.56 -0.77 -0.93
C ASN A 37 -5.03 -0.43 -0.63
N TYR A 38 -5.43 -0.47 0.64
CA TYR A 38 -6.78 -0.13 1.06
C TYR A 38 -7.03 1.38 1.06
N ILE A 39 -6.16 2.14 1.73
CA ILE A 39 -6.28 3.58 1.94
C ILE A 39 -5.67 4.34 0.78
N GLY A 40 -4.45 3.97 0.35
CA GLY A 40 -3.77 4.53 -0.81
C GLY A 40 -3.94 6.04 -1.04
N PRO A 41 -4.02 6.45 -2.31
CA PRO A 41 -4.38 7.80 -2.75
C PRO A 41 -5.68 8.35 -2.17
N ASP A 42 -6.64 7.50 -1.82
CA ASP A 42 -7.93 7.91 -1.24
C ASP A 42 -7.77 8.67 0.08
N ILE A 43 -6.62 8.60 0.77
CA ILE A 43 -6.34 9.49 1.91
C ILE A 43 -6.44 10.98 1.55
N GLY A 44 -6.25 11.33 0.27
CA GLY A 44 -6.48 12.68 -0.25
C GLY A 44 -7.91 13.17 0.00
N THR A 45 -8.90 12.28 0.11
CA THR A 45 -10.31 12.64 0.38
C THR A 45 -10.46 13.25 1.77
N VAL A 46 -9.62 12.86 2.73
CA VAL A 46 -9.56 13.46 4.06
C VAL A 46 -9.12 14.92 3.94
N PHE A 47 -8.08 15.19 3.15
CA PHE A 47 -7.63 16.55 2.87
C PHE A 47 -8.69 17.35 2.11
N TRP A 48 -9.36 16.75 1.13
CA TRP A 48 -10.48 17.39 0.46
C TRP A 48 -11.62 17.71 1.42
N TYR A 49 -11.94 16.83 2.37
CA TYR A 49 -12.99 17.11 3.36
C TYR A 49 -12.60 18.27 4.29
N PHE A 50 -11.38 18.27 4.83
CA PHE A 50 -10.93 19.30 5.78
C PHE A 50 -10.56 20.65 5.14
N PHE A 51 -10.06 20.66 3.90
CA PHE A 51 -9.62 21.88 3.21
C PHE A 51 -10.55 22.32 2.07
N GLY A 52 -11.47 21.43 1.64
CA GLY A 52 -12.36 21.63 0.50
C GLY A 52 -13.74 22.17 0.86
N GLN A 53 -14.20 22.07 2.11
CA GLN A 53 -15.44 22.69 2.59
C GLN A 53 -15.16 24.04 3.28
N GLN A 54 -15.17 25.12 2.50
CA GLN A 54 -15.52 26.44 3.04
C GLN A 54 -16.85 26.88 2.42
N ASN A 55 -17.86 27.10 3.26
CA ASN A 55 -19.15 27.70 2.88
C ASN A 55 -19.92 26.98 1.75
N GLY A 56 -19.83 25.64 1.65
CA GLY A 56 -20.62 24.86 0.69
C GLY A 56 -20.16 24.98 -0.77
N GLN A 57 -19.06 25.68 -1.04
CA GLN A 57 -18.40 25.68 -2.34
C GLN A 57 -17.17 24.78 -2.28
N SER A 58 -17.01 23.88 -3.25
CA SER A 58 -15.81 23.06 -3.39
C SER A 58 -14.61 23.97 -3.61
N ASN A 59 -13.72 24.08 -2.62
CA ASN A 59 -12.48 24.83 -2.80
C ASN A 59 -11.56 24.08 -3.78
N LEU A 60 -11.17 24.76 -4.86
CA LEU A 60 -10.24 24.28 -5.87
C LEU A 60 -9.00 23.63 -5.25
N PHE A 61 -8.48 24.17 -4.15
CA PHE A 61 -7.28 23.66 -3.48
C PHE A 61 -7.43 22.21 -2.97
N GLY A 62 -8.53 21.90 -2.30
CA GLY A 62 -8.80 20.54 -1.81
C GLY A 62 -8.96 19.55 -2.97
N PHE A 63 -9.58 20.00 -4.07
CA PHE A 63 -9.70 19.21 -5.29
C PHE A 63 -8.33 18.95 -5.92
N TRP A 64 -7.46 19.96 -6.04
CA TRP A 64 -6.10 19.81 -6.57
C TRP A 64 -5.24 18.83 -5.75
N ILE A 65 -5.30 18.89 -4.42
CA ILE A 65 -4.60 17.92 -3.55
C ILE A 65 -5.06 16.52 -3.87
N LEU A 66 -6.37 16.33 -3.92
CA LEU A 66 -6.98 15.05 -4.19
C LEU A 66 -6.54 14.51 -5.56
N GLN A 67 -6.44 15.37 -6.58
CA GLN A 67 -5.91 14.99 -7.89
C GLN A 67 -4.45 14.57 -7.85
N ILE A 68 -3.59 15.33 -7.19
CA ILE A 68 -2.17 15.00 -7.08
C ILE A 68 -2.00 13.60 -6.49
N PHE A 69 -2.74 13.28 -5.43
CA PHE A 69 -2.66 11.99 -4.75
C PHE A 69 -3.03 10.83 -5.68
N HIS A 70 -3.95 11.03 -6.63
CA HIS A 70 -4.45 9.99 -7.54
C HIS A 70 -3.65 9.83 -8.85
N THR A 71 -2.52 10.53 -8.99
CA THR A 71 -1.63 10.33 -10.14
C THR A 71 -0.54 9.31 -9.85
N LEU A 72 -0.11 8.57 -10.88
CA LEU A 72 1.00 7.62 -10.78
C LEU A 72 2.33 8.26 -10.33
N TYR A 73 2.49 9.57 -10.52
CA TYR A 73 3.67 10.31 -10.09
C TYR A 73 3.47 11.05 -8.77
N GLY A 74 2.27 11.54 -8.49
CA GLY A 74 1.96 12.29 -7.28
C GLY A 74 1.85 11.40 -6.04
N TRP A 75 1.31 10.19 -6.15
CA TRP A 75 1.29 9.26 -5.02
C TRP A 75 2.71 8.96 -4.49
N PRO A 76 3.71 8.60 -5.33
CA PRO A 76 5.08 8.45 -4.86
C PRO A 76 5.68 9.68 -4.17
N LEU A 77 5.27 10.90 -4.52
CA LEU A 77 5.73 12.11 -3.84
C LEU A 77 5.09 12.25 -2.45
N VAL A 78 3.79 11.98 -2.34
CA VAL A 78 3.07 11.94 -1.06
C VAL A 78 3.64 10.86 -0.14
N ALA A 79 3.95 9.70 -0.73
CA ALA A 79 4.51 8.56 -0.01
C ALA A 79 5.85 8.91 0.69
N LEU A 80 6.62 9.88 0.19
CA LEU A 80 7.86 10.34 0.86
C LEU A 80 7.58 10.84 2.28
N LEU A 81 6.49 11.58 2.46
CA LEU A 81 6.09 12.07 3.77
C LEU A 81 5.36 10.98 4.55
N TYR A 82 4.45 10.27 3.88
CA TYR A 82 3.59 9.26 4.52
C TYR A 82 4.37 8.06 5.08
N ALA A 83 5.51 7.70 4.47
CA ALA A 83 6.37 6.62 4.93
C ALA A 83 6.85 6.76 6.38
N TRP A 84 7.00 7.99 6.90
CA TRP A 84 7.42 8.22 8.29
C TRP A 84 6.41 7.70 9.32
N VAL A 85 5.11 7.78 8.99
CA VAL A 85 4.04 7.20 9.81
C VAL A 85 4.28 5.70 9.95
N TRP A 86 4.64 5.03 8.87
CA TRP A 86 4.91 3.59 8.88
C TRP A 86 6.22 3.21 9.54
N VAL A 87 7.26 4.05 9.46
CA VAL A 87 8.48 3.86 10.28
C VAL A 87 8.11 3.86 11.76
N TYR A 88 7.24 4.78 12.19
CA TYR A 88 6.75 4.81 13.57
C TYR A 88 5.95 3.54 13.90
N TYR A 89 4.94 3.19 13.10
CA TYR A 89 4.11 2.00 13.35
C TYR A 89 4.87 0.67 13.29
N SER A 90 5.91 0.56 12.47
CA SER A 90 6.72 -0.67 12.35
C SER A 90 7.41 -1.07 13.65
N GLN A 91 7.54 -0.14 14.59
CA GLN A 91 8.15 -0.32 15.91
C GLN A 91 7.17 -0.85 16.96
N ILE A 92 5.89 -1.03 16.62
CA ILE A 92 4.90 -1.65 17.50
C ILE A 92 4.87 -3.16 17.23
N ASP A 93 4.88 -3.96 18.29
CA ASP A 93 4.68 -5.41 18.21
C ASP A 93 3.59 -5.88 19.17
N MET A 94 2.99 -7.02 18.86
CA MET A 94 2.06 -7.71 19.75
C MET A 94 2.81 -8.85 20.45
N ILE A 95 3.03 -8.68 21.76
CA ILE A 95 3.74 -9.66 22.57
C ILE A 95 2.73 -10.32 23.51
N LYS A 96 2.79 -11.64 23.64
CA LYS A 96 2.04 -12.37 24.67
C LYS A 96 2.73 -12.14 26.01
N ASP A 97 1.96 -11.63 26.96
CA ASP A 97 2.37 -11.50 28.36
C ASP A 97 2.37 -12.88 29.04
N GLU A 98 2.91 -12.97 30.25
CA GLU A 98 2.95 -14.20 31.08
C GLU A 98 1.52 -14.77 31.31
N SER A 99 0.52 -13.90 31.30
CA SER A 99 -0.91 -14.24 31.36
C SER A 99 -1.50 -14.77 30.03
N LYS A 100 -0.68 -14.98 29.00
CA LYS A 100 -1.08 -15.30 27.61
C LYS A 100 -1.97 -14.25 26.93
N THR A 101 -2.14 -13.08 27.53
CA THR A 101 -2.87 -11.96 26.95
C THR A 101 -1.98 -11.22 25.94
N LEU A 102 -2.52 -10.87 24.78
CA LEU A 102 -1.81 -10.08 23.76
C LEU A 102 -1.78 -8.60 24.19
N LYS A 103 -0.58 -8.04 24.29
CA LYS A 103 -0.38 -6.61 24.57
C LYS A 103 0.46 -5.97 23.47
N TYR A 104 0.10 -4.74 23.09
CA TYR A 104 0.93 -3.92 22.21
C TYR A 104 2.10 -3.35 22.99
N LYS A 105 3.31 -3.52 22.47
CA LYS A 105 4.53 -2.98 23.08
C LYS A 105 5.40 -2.33 22.01
N TRP A 106 5.98 -1.19 22.36
CA TRP A 106 7.03 -0.56 21.58
C TRP A 106 8.30 -1.41 21.67
N VAL A 107 8.73 -1.95 20.54
CA VAL A 107 9.92 -2.79 20.46
C VAL A 107 11.06 -1.96 19.88
N LYS A 108 12.06 -1.65 20.71
CA LYS A 108 13.30 -0.95 20.30
C LYS A 108 14.28 -1.85 19.53
N ASN A 109 13.86 -3.06 19.13
CA ASN A 109 14.73 -3.99 18.42
C ASN A 109 14.90 -3.53 16.97
N GLU A 110 16.10 -3.04 16.64
CA GLU A 110 16.44 -2.58 15.30
C GLU A 110 16.29 -3.67 14.23
N GLU A 111 16.40 -4.94 14.59
CA GLU A 111 16.22 -6.06 13.65
C GLU A 111 14.76 -6.32 13.25
N ILE A 112 13.81 -5.66 13.92
CA ILE A 112 12.36 -5.85 13.74
C ILE A 112 11.74 -4.63 13.05
N LYS A 113 12.37 -3.46 13.23
CA LYS A 113 11.97 -2.19 12.66
C LYS A 113 12.19 -2.19 11.14
N LEU A 114 11.21 -1.68 10.39
CA LEU A 114 11.40 -1.44 8.96
C LEU A 114 12.14 -0.12 8.74
N THR A 115 13.05 -0.13 7.79
CA THR A 115 13.74 1.10 7.37
C THR A 115 12.76 2.05 6.68
N TYR A 116 13.08 3.35 6.69
CA TYR A 116 12.30 4.35 5.95
C TYR A 116 12.12 3.96 4.49
N ARG A 117 13.18 3.48 3.85
CA ARG A 117 13.15 3.01 2.46
C ARG A 117 12.12 1.89 2.25
N GLN A 118 12.13 0.88 3.10
CA GLN A 118 11.15 -0.21 3.01
C GLN A 118 9.72 0.29 3.21
N CYS A 119 9.50 1.17 4.20
CA CYS A 119 8.19 1.78 4.41
C CYS A 119 7.74 2.59 3.20
N TYR A 120 8.63 3.41 2.61
CA TYR A 120 8.36 4.17 1.40
C TYR A 120 7.98 3.28 0.23
N GLU A 121 8.77 2.24 -0.03
CA GLU A 121 8.50 1.27 -1.09
C GLU A 121 7.15 0.58 -0.86
N LEU A 122 6.83 0.14 0.36
CA LEU A 122 5.54 -0.47 0.66
C LEU A 122 4.36 0.50 0.46
N CYS A 123 4.52 1.78 0.81
CA CYS A 123 3.51 2.81 0.54
C CYS A 123 3.27 2.96 -0.96
N VAL A 124 4.34 3.10 -1.73
CA VAL A 124 4.27 3.25 -3.19
C VAL A 124 3.63 2.02 -3.83
N ALA A 125 4.09 0.82 -3.45
CA ALA A 125 3.57 -0.44 -3.97
C ALA A 125 2.07 -0.61 -3.70
N GLY A 126 1.66 -0.37 -2.46
CA GLY A 126 0.26 -0.47 -2.05
C GLY A 126 -0.60 0.53 -2.79
N GLY A 127 -0.20 1.81 -2.84
CA GLY A 127 -1.00 2.83 -3.53
C GLY A 127 -1.02 2.69 -5.07
N ILE A 128 0.04 2.17 -5.70
CA ILE A 128 0.00 1.83 -7.13
C ILE A 128 -0.98 0.68 -7.38
N LEU A 129 -0.95 -0.36 -6.54
CA LEU A 129 -1.93 -1.45 -6.65
C LEU A 129 -3.35 -0.91 -6.45
N HIS A 130 -3.56 0.03 -5.53
CA HIS A 130 -4.84 0.69 -5.31
C HIS A 130 -5.31 1.40 -6.59
N LEU A 131 -4.48 2.29 -7.18
CA LEU A 131 -4.80 2.98 -8.43
C LEU A 131 -5.14 2.01 -9.55
N PHE A 132 -4.43 0.88 -9.62
CA PHE A 132 -4.71 -0.15 -10.61
C PHE A 132 -6.06 -0.85 -10.38
N LEU A 133 -6.32 -1.25 -9.15
CA LEU A 133 -7.57 -1.90 -8.76
C LEU A 133 -8.78 -1.00 -9.00
N ASP A 134 -8.59 0.29 -8.82
CA ASP A 134 -9.58 1.29 -9.18
C ASP A 134 -9.74 1.44 -10.70
N ALA A 135 -8.64 1.48 -11.45
CA ALA A 135 -8.67 1.45 -12.92
C ALA A 135 -9.36 0.18 -13.47
N LEU A 136 -9.15 -0.99 -12.85
CA LEU A 136 -9.85 -2.22 -13.20
C LEU A 136 -11.36 -2.12 -12.95
N SER A 137 -11.75 -1.55 -11.80
CA SER A 137 -13.18 -1.38 -11.50
C SER A 137 -13.88 -0.33 -12.36
N THR A 138 -13.10 0.47 -13.08
CA THR A 138 -13.57 1.48 -14.03
C THR A 138 -13.36 1.07 -15.49
N LEU A 139 -13.09 -0.22 -15.78
CA LEU A 139 -13.13 -0.81 -17.13
C LEU A 139 -14.51 -0.55 -17.77
N GLY A 140 -14.67 0.64 -18.39
CA GLY A 140 -15.97 1.25 -18.68
C GLY A 140 -16.03 2.79 -18.66
N ALA A 141 -15.05 3.50 -18.06
CA ALA A 141 -14.90 4.97 -18.04
C ALA A 141 -13.64 5.48 -18.78
N LYS A 142 -13.67 6.71 -19.33
CA LYS A 142 -12.59 7.28 -20.16
C LYS A 142 -11.29 7.48 -19.37
N GLU A 143 -10.21 6.90 -19.90
CA GLU A 143 -8.93 6.63 -19.23
C GLU A 143 -8.06 7.85 -18.85
N TYR A 144 -8.42 9.10 -19.13
CA TYR A 144 -7.57 10.27 -18.76
C TYR A 144 -8.22 11.29 -17.83
N GLU A 145 -9.55 11.35 -17.79
CA GLU A 145 -10.25 12.22 -16.83
C GLU A 145 -10.37 11.57 -15.46
N TRP A 146 -10.34 10.23 -15.35
CA TRP A 146 -10.56 9.54 -14.06
C TRP A 146 -9.33 9.45 -13.16
N TYR A 147 -8.13 9.29 -13.71
CA TYR A 147 -6.89 9.53 -12.97
C TYR A 147 -6.80 10.97 -12.44
N LEU A 148 -7.66 11.86 -12.96
CA LEU A 148 -7.88 13.24 -12.55
C LEU A 148 -9.32 13.53 -12.05
N SER A 149 -10.12 12.53 -11.63
CA SER A 149 -11.48 12.78 -11.11
C SER A 149 -11.87 11.78 -10.05
N THR A 150 -11.74 12.22 -8.81
CA THR A 150 -12.31 11.57 -7.65
C THR A 150 -13.84 11.69 -7.66
N GLY A 151 -14.52 10.54 -7.78
CA GLY A 151 -15.95 10.40 -7.46
C GLY A 151 -16.93 10.83 -8.56
N THR A 152 -17.36 9.86 -9.39
CA THR A 152 -18.48 9.92 -10.38
C THR A 152 -18.31 11.01 -11.48
N TRP A 153 -18.50 10.76 -12.78
CA TRP A 153 -19.74 11.05 -13.54
C TRP A 153 -19.46 10.87 -15.06
N GLY A 154 -20.33 10.13 -15.76
CA GLY A 154 -20.71 10.37 -17.16
C GLY A 154 -19.73 10.11 -18.32
N GLY A 155 -19.61 8.86 -18.79
CA GLY A 155 -19.11 8.61 -20.16
C GLY A 155 -18.72 7.17 -20.48
N LYS A 156 -19.05 6.69 -21.70
CA LYS A 156 -18.73 5.35 -22.22
C LYS A 156 -17.24 5.20 -22.59
N ALA A 157 -16.63 4.03 -22.37
CA ALA A 157 -15.19 3.77 -22.56
C ALA A 157 -14.79 2.81 -23.68
N TYR A 158 -13.46 2.80 -23.91
CA TYR A 158 -12.73 1.81 -24.67
C TYR A 158 -11.44 1.42 -23.91
N PHE A 159 -11.24 0.12 -23.71
CA PHE A 159 -10.02 -0.48 -23.16
C PHE A 159 -8.92 -0.45 -24.21
N THR A 160 -7.75 0.11 -23.90
CA THR A 160 -6.57 -0.06 -24.77
C THR A 160 -5.62 -1.11 -24.19
N PRO A 161 -5.21 -2.14 -24.98
CA PRO A 161 -4.31 -3.20 -24.51
C PRO A 161 -2.99 -2.69 -23.89
N TRP A 162 -2.57 -1.48 -24.26
CA TRP A 162 -1.34 -0.86 -23.80
C TRP A 162 -1.32 -0.54 -22.31
N VAL A 163 -2.45 -0.16 -21.71
CA VAL A 163 -2.52 0.14 -20.26
C VAL A 163 -2.22 -1.11 -19.43
N PHE A 164 -2.78 -2.25 -19.83
CA PHE A 164 -2.49 -3.53 -19.19
C PHE A 164 -1.02 -3.95 -19.36
N VAL A 165 -0.43 -3.69 -20.53
CA VAL A 165 0.99 -3.97 -20.81
C VAL A 165 1.91 -3.12 -19.92
N TYR A 166 1.68 -1.81 -19.84
CA TYR A 166 2.46 -0.93 -18.95
C TYR A 166 2.32 -1.36 -17.49
N PHE A 167 1.12 -1.75 -17.07
CA PHE A 167 0.89 -2.26 -15.72
C PHE A 167 1.66 -3.55 -15.44
N VAL A 168 1.60 -4.56 -16.31
CA VAL A 168 2.32 -5.83 -16.12
C VAL A 168 3.84 -5.58 -16.08
N ILE A 169 4.34 -4.65 -16.90
CA ILE A 169 5.74 -4.24 -16.88
C ILE A 169 6.11 -3.60 -15.55
N TRP A 170 5.34 -2.62 -15.07
CA TRP A 170 5.64 -1.90 -13.83
C TRP A 170 5.44 -2.76 -12.58
N LEU A 171 4.36 -3.54 -12.50
CA LEU A 171 4.14 -4.52 -11.44
C LEU A 171 5.25 -5.58 -11.46
N GLY A 172 5.58 -6.11 -12.63
CA GLY A 172 6.68 -7.06 -12.81
C GLY A 172 8.01 -6.49 -12.34
N LEU A 173 8.39 -5.29 -12.78
CA LEU A 173 9.59 -4.58 -12.34
C LEU A 173 9.59 -4.33 -10.83
N TYR A 174 8.45 -3.94 -10.26
CA TYR A 174 8.36 -3.63 -8.84
C TYR A 174 8.43 -4.88 -7.96
N LEU A 175 7.71 -5.95 -8.33
CA LEU A 175 7.81 -7.25 -7.69
C LEU A 175 9.21 -7.85 -7.84
N SER A 176 9.87 -7.61 -8.97
CA SER A 176 11.27 -8.00 -9.20
C SER A 176 12.21 -7.25 -8.25
N ILE A 177 12.02 -5.95 -8.06
CA ILE A 177 12.79 -5.13 -7.12
C ILE A 177 12.58 -5.63 -5.69
N LEU A 178 11.33 -5.87 -5.27
CA LEU A 178 11.01 -6.44 -3.95
C LEU A 178 11.61 -7.85 -3.77
N PHE A 179 11.59 -8.68 -4.82
CA PHE A 179 12.22 -10.01 -4.81
C PHE A 179 13.75 -9.93 -4.74
N LEU A 180 14.38 -8.99 -5.44
CA LEU A 180 15.83 -8.77 -5.37
C LEU A 180 16.25 -8.23 -3.99
N PHE A 181 15.44 -7.36 -3.37
CA PHE A 181 15.64 -6.94 -1.98
C PHE A 181 15.47 -8.08 -0.99
N SER A 182 14.62 -9.06 -1.30
CA SER A 182 14.59 -10.30 -0.53
C SER A 182 15.95 -11.02 -0.59
N LYS A 183 16.71 -11.00 -1.70
CA LYS A 183 17.98 -11.75 -1.74
C LYS A 183 19.13 -11.16 -0.90
N GLY A 184 19.07 -9.88 -0.52
CA GLY A 184 20.19 -9.16 0.10
C GLY A 184 20.30 -9.19 1.63
N ILE A 185 19.36 -9.81 2.36
CA ILE A 185 19.39 -9.86 3.83
C ILE A 185 19.53 -11.31 4.30
N GLU A 186 20.68 -11.63 4.90
CA GLU A 186 20.89 -12.89 5.61
C GLU A 186 20.01 -12.92 6.87
N VAL A 187 19.05 -13.84 6.91
CA VAL A 187 18.20 -14.05 8.09
C VAL A 187 18.86 -15.13 8.95
N SER A 188 19.20 -14.78 10.19
CA SER A 188 19.84 -15.72 11.12
C SER A 188 18.94 -16.94 11.41
N GLU A 189 19.58 -18.10 11.60
CA GLU A 189 18.98 -19.43 11.84
C GLU A 189 17.85 -19.43 12.90
N LYS A 190 17.92 -18.54 13.91
CA LYS A 190 16.94 -18.48 14.99
C LYS A 190 15.52 -18.14 14.54
N ARG A 191 15.33 -17.43 13.42
CA ARG A 191 13.99 -17.09 12.90
C ARG A 191 13.34 -18.23 12.12
N LYS A 192 14.08 -19.26 11.68
CA LYS A 192 13.51 -20.43 10.98
C LYS A 192 12.63 -21.27 11.91
N ILE A 193 13.02 -21.38 13.18
CA ILE A 193 12.35 -22.22 14.19
C ILE A 193 10.98 -21.66 14.59
N PHE A 194 10.79 -20.33 14.56
CA PHE A 194 9.51 -19.72 14.92
C PHE A 194 8.40 -19.99 13.89
N PHE A 195 8.75 -20.09 12.60
CA PHE A 195 7.78 -20.38 11.54
C PHE A 195 7.42 -21.86 11.43
N SER A 196 8.29 -22.79 11.85
CA SER A 196 7.94 -24.21 11.95
C SER A 196 6.95 -24.53 13.07
N GLY A 197 6.85 -23.67 14.11
CA GLY A 197 5.95 -23.87 15.23
C GLY A 197 4.51 -23.38 15.04
N ILE A 198 4.21 -22.69 13.93
CA ILE A 198 2.85 -22.20 13.59
C ILE A 198 2.13 -23.16 12.63
N LEU A 199 2.81 -24.21 12.16
CA LEU A 199 2.30 -25.21 11.21
C LEU A 199 2.10 -26.61 11.82
N ILE A 200 1.95 -26.71 13.15
CA ILE A 200 1.46 -27.92 13.84
C ILE A 200 0.24 -27.55 14.68
#